data_AF-A0AA38MEJ3-F1
#
_entry.id   AF-A0AA38MEJ3-F1
#
_cell.length_a   1.000
_cell.length_b   1.000
_cell.length_c   1.000
_cell.angle_alpha   90.00
_cell.angle_beta   90.00
_cell.angle_gamma   90.00
#
_symmetry.space_group_name_H-M   'P 1'
#
loop_
_entity.id
_entity.type
_entity.pdbx_description
1 polymer ?
#
loop_
_entity_poly.entity_id
_entity_poly.type
_entity_poly.pdbx_seq_one_letter_code
_entity_poly.pdbx_strand_id
1 'polypeptide(L)'
;MDAGDRQVQFGRPKDDDDDDLEFRENINERLRHATVQAPTQVRQRTKFFSKLMATVAISVMQDALHEIIIMREINQIPQAHVDVDFVPLTEKYSAVEFNVERHVSTDKKFLAFRKFSRDLTWLEQVFNIVVTNLENDFYFDDLEKILADDALTREEETTLLASKEFNQRELGKLRLYMESERKDMTRMIQDLTERLGNVKDELNDNILENTIKIGYVTDWEKARHEQNKIVLDRNEKEYSGTAFDMNVEIDKENRVHDEMWMFLEGSLTEYQEDIEKWMEKYDRDMEEKEKEIQDMKIRTENLAEEHIALQAEYDRRQKEMDDFKAYKIQQKREAEELERRTNAATRIQSWWRGVMFRKGLGPFRRKKKKRGNDKKGSAREGSGRKNKK
;
A
#
# COMPACT_ATOMS: atom_id res chain seq x y z
N MET A 1 9.38 -0.06 24.58
CA MET A 1 10.70 -0.36 25.15
C MET A 1 11.41 0.96 25.30
N ASP A 2 11.49 1.38 26.55
CA ASP A 2 12.01 2.65 27.04
C ASP A 2 13.55 2.60 27.03
N ALA A 3 14.19 3.60 26.42
CA ALA A 3 15.65 3.69 26.37
C ALA A 3 16.08 5.16 26.42
N GLY A 4 15.87 5.77 27.59
CA GLY A 4 16.91 6.44 28.37
C GLY A 4 17.87 7.37 27.63
N ASP A 5 17.44 8.62 27.50
CA ASP A 5 18.26 9.79 27.23
C ASP A 5 19.34 9.94 28.32
N ARG A 6 20.59 9.59 28.01
CA ARG A 6 21.75 9.83 28.90
C ARG A 6 22.52 11.04 28.41
N GLN A 7 22.11 12.22 28.87
CA GLN A 7 22.96 13.40 28.84
C GLN A 7 24.20 13.15 29.71
N VAL A 8 25.35 13.00 29.06
CA VAL A 8 26.65 13.01 29.73
C VAL A 8 27.00 14.47 30.03
N GLN A 9 26.76 14.89 31.27
CA GLN A 9 27.29 16.15 31.79
C GLN A 9 28.82 16.04 31.86
N PHE A 10 29.50 16.74 30.96
CA PHE A 10 30.92 17.03 31.14
C PHE A 10 31.05 18.02 32.29
N GLY A 11 31.50 17.54 33.45
CA GLY A 11 31.96 18.40 34.53
C GLY A 11 33.10 19.26 34.01
N ARG A 12 32.90 20.59 34.05
CA ARG A 12 34.00 21.55 33.93
C ARG A 12 35.07 21.20 34.98
N PRO A 13 36.36 21.21 34.62
CA PRO A 13 37.41 21.34 35.62
C PRO A 13 37.10 22.56 36.47
N LYS A 14 37.19 22.41 37.81
CA LYS A 14 37.20 23.57 38.69
C LYS A 14 38.38 24.43 38.27
N ASP A 15 38.07 25.64 37.86
CA ASP A 15 39.02 26.71 37.66
C ASP A 15 39.63 27.01 39.05
N ASP A 16 40.72 26.32 39.40
CA ASP A 16 41.61 26.67 40.53
C ASP A 16 42.51 27.86 40.12
N ASP A 17 41.94 28.84 39.41
CA ASP A 17 42.63 30.03 38.89
C ASP A 17 42.53 31.24 39.84
N ASP A 18 41.72 31.14 40.90
CA ASP A 18 41.54 32.24 41.87
C ASP A 18 42.71 32.34 42.87
N ASP A 19 43.40 31.25 43.19
CA ASP A 19 44.57 31.28 44.09
C ASP A 19 45.84 31.81 43.39
N ASP A 20 45.89 31.75 42.05
CA ASP A 20 47.04 32.20 41.25
C ASP A 20 47.02 33.70 40.93
N LEU A 21 45.84 34.34 40.99
CA LEU A 21 45.71 35.80 40.83
C LEU A 21 46.18 36.54 42.08
N GLU A 22 45.83 36.05 43.27
CA GLU A 22 46.28 36.61 44.55
C GLU A 22 47.80 36.44 44.73
N PHE A 23 48.38 35.35 44.22
CA PHE A 23 49.84 35.14 44.23
C PHE A 23 50.59 36.07 43.25
N ARG A 24 50.00 36.36 42.09
CA ARG A 24 50.59 37.23 41.05
C ARG A 24 50.57 38.71 41.41
N GLU A 25 49.51 39.21 42.05
CA GLU A 25 49.47 40.60 42.54
C GLU A 25 50.49 40.81 43.68
N ASN A 26 50.63 39.83 44.58
CA ASN A 26 51.51 39.90 45.75
C ASN A 26 53.02 39.87 45.39
N ILE A 27 53.41 39.28 44.25
CA ILE A 27 54.81 39.27 43.78
C ILE A 27 55.23 40.62 43.19
N ASN A 28 54.36 41.24 42.40
CA ASN A 28 54.63 42.57 41.84
C ASN A 28 54.64 43.66 42.92
N GLU A 29 53.84 43.52 43.97
CA GLU A 29 53.93 44.39 45.16
C GLU A 29 55.21 44.16 45.96
N ARG A 30 55.60 42.90 46.23
CA ARG A 30 56.85 42.59 46.96
C ARG A 30 58.12 43.06 46.24
N LEU A 31 58.14 43.05 44.91
CA LEU A 31 59.26 43.57 44.11
C LEU A 31 59.28 45.10 44.01
N ARG A 32 58.11 45.78 44.03
CA ARG A 32 58.05 47.25 44.09
C ARG A 32 58.50 47.81 45.45
N HIS A 33 58.27 47.05 46.52
CA HIS A 33 58.63 47.47 47.88
C HIS A 33 60.06 47.16 48.30
N ALA A 34 60.85 46.46 47.47
CA ALA A 34 62.30 46.36 47.63
C ALA A 34 63.02 47.51 46.90
N THR A 35 62.49 48.73 46.97
CA THR A 35 63.31 49.90 46.71
C THR A 35 64.16 50.07 47.96
N VAL A 36 65.45 49.82 47.85
CA VAL A 36 66.41 50.11 48.91
C VAL A 36 66.29 51.61 49.19
N GLN A 37 65.67 51.97 50.32
CA GLN A 37 65.58 53.36 50.72
C GLN A 37 67.00 53.85 50.99
N ALA A 38 67.42 54.90 50.28
CA ALA A 38 68.67 55.58 50.56
C ALA A 38 68.75 55.89 52.07
N PRO A 39 69.89 55.62 52.72
CA PRO A 39 70.00 55.77 54.17
C PRO A 39 69.60 57.19 54.55
N THR A 40 68.59 57.28 55.41
CA THR A 40 68.23 58.52 56.11
C THR A 40 69.49 59.02 56.80
N GLN A 41 69.97 60.19 56.37
CA GLN A 41 71.23 60.84 56.77
C GLN A 41 71.92 60.20 57.97
N VAL A 42 73.00 59.47 57.69
CA VAL A 42 73.92 59.01 58.72
C VAL A 42 74.41 60.25 59.47
N ARG A 43 74.00 60.31 60.73
CA ARG A 43 74.40 61.24 61.78
C ARG A 43 75.91 61.50 61.67
N GLN A 44 76.30 62.67 61.15
CA GLN A 44 77.69 63.13 61.13
C GLN A 44 78.27 63.04 62.54
N ARG A 45 79.05 62.00 62.79
CA ARG A 45 79.94 61.92 63.95
C ARG A 45 81.29 62.34 63.41
N THR A 46 81.60 63.62 63.53
CA THR A 46 82.93 64.18 63.27
C THR A 46 83.95 63.49 64.17
N LYS A 47 84.53 62.40 63.68
CA LYS A 47 85.67 61.74 64.29
C LYS A 47 86.90 62.44 63.75
N PHE A 48 87.37 63.45 64.47
CA PHE A 48 88.65 64.09 64.17
C PHE A 48 89.74 63.03 64.16
N PHE A 49 90.34 62.82 62.99
CA PHE A 49 91.48 61.95 62.86
C PHE A 49 92.67 62.66 63.52
N SER A 50 93.32 62.03 64.51
CA SER A 50 94.46 62.67 65.17
C SER A 50 95.53 62.99 64.11
N LYS A 51 96.17 64.16 64.21
CA LYS A 51 97.12 64.65 63.19
C LYS A 51 98.19 63.61 62.82
N LEU A 52 98.69 62.86 63.81
CA LEU A 52 99.65 61.77 63.62
C LEU A 52 99.05 60.62 62.80
N MET A 53 97.83 60.17 63.14
CA MET A 53 97.16 59.11 62.40
C MET A 53 96.86 59.56 60.97
N ALA A 54 96.50 60.83 60.75
CA ALA A 54 96.18 61.34 59.42
C ALA A 54 97.42 61.34 58.52
N THR A 55 98.56 61.77 59.04
CA THR A 55 99.82 61.71 58.28
C THR A 55 100.22 60.28 57.96
N VAL A 56 100.05 59.34 58.90
CA VAL A 56 100.31 57.91 58.64
C VAL A 56 99.35 57.34 57.60
N ALA A 57 98.05 57.66 57.69
CA ALA A 57 97.04 57.20 56.73
C ALA A 57 97.27 57.79 55.33
N ILE A 58 97.63 59.07 55.24
CA ILE A 58 98.00 59.73 53.98
C ILE A 58 99.22 59.03 53.37
N SER A 59 100.29 58.80 54.13
CA SER A 59 101.47 58.09 53.60
C SER A 59 101.13 56.68 53.11
N VAL A 60 100.33 55.92 53.86
CA VAL A 60 99.91 54.57 53.46
C VAL A 60 99.02 54.60 52.20
N MET A 61 98.10 55.55 52.09
CA MET A 61 97.24 55.68 50.91
C MET A 61 98.00 56.20 49.69
N GLN A 62 98.95 57.13 49.86
CA GLN A 62 99.82 57.62 48.80
C GLN A 62 100.75 56.51 48.30
N ASP A 63 101.31 55.69 49.19
CA ASP A 63 102.10 54.52 48.80
C ASP A 63 101.23 53.51 48.02
N ALA A 64 100.01 53.22 48.47
CA ALA A 64 99.08 52.36 47.74
C ALA A 64 98.69 52.96 46.37
N LEU A 65 98.56 54.29 46.27
CA LEU A 65 98.26 54.98 45.03
C LEU A 65 99.44 54.92 44.05
N HIS A 66 100.67 55.10 44.55
CA HIS A 66 101.89 54.91 43.76
C HIS A 66 102.02 53.46 43.26
N GLU A 67 101.73 52.46 44.09
CA GLU A 67 101.70 51.05 43.67
C GLU A 67 100.65 50.79 42.57
N ILE A 68 99.46 51.39 42.67
CA ILE A 68 98.40 51.30 41.65
C ILE A 68 98.83 51.96 40.33
N ILE A 69 99.47 53.13 40.39
CA ILE A 69 100.00 53.83 39.20
C ILE A 69 101.07 52.98 38.51
N ILE A 70 102.03 52.45 39.28
CA ILE A 70 103.10 51.57 38.76
C ILE A 70 102.49 50.31 38.11
N MET A 71 101.52 49.68 38.78
CA MET A 71 100.82 48.51 38.25
C MET A 71 100.06 48.81 36.95
N ARG A 72 99.45 50.00 36.83
CA ARG A 72 98.76 50.40 35.60
C ARG A 72 99.74 50.65 34.45
N GLU A 73 100.85 51.30 34.74
CA GLU A 73 101.86 51.70 33.74
C GLU A 73 102.61 50.48 33.18
N ILE A 74 102.95 49.51 34.04
CA ILE A 74 103.58 48.24 33.63
C ILE A 74 102.65 47.41 32.73
N ASN A 75 101.34 47.39 33.03
CA ASN A 75 100.37 46.52 32.36
C ASN A 75 99.54 47.23 31.28
N GLN A 76 99.82 48.50 30.97
CA GLN A 76 99.08 49.33 30.00
C GLN A 76 97.55 49.26 30.19
N ILE A 77 97.08 49.29 31.44
CA ILE A 77 95.65 49.17 31.74
C ILE A 77 94.97 50.52 31.43
N PRO A 78 93.95 50.57 30.54
CA PRO A 78 93.27 51.81 30.23
C PRO A 78 92.47 52.35 31.44
N GLN A 79 92.41 53.68 31.57
CA GLN A 79 91.51 54.34 32.53
C GLN A 79 90.06 54.15 32.08
N ALA A 80 89.25 53.57 32.96
CA ALA A 80 87.82 53.50 32.76
C ALA A 80 87.16 54.74 33.38
N HIS A 81 86.15 55.31 32.72
CA HIS A 81 85.30 56.29 33.39
C HIS A 81 84.52 55.58 34.50
N VAL A 82 84.72 56.00 35.74
CA VAL A 82 84.03 55.51 36.91
C VAL A 82 83.40 56.69 37.63
N ASP A 83 82.13 56.54 37.94
CA ASP A 83 81.40 57.44 38.82
C ASP A 83 81.51 56.92 40.25
N VAL A 84 81.81 57.82 41.18
CA VAL A 84 82.10 57.48 42.58
C VAL A 84 80.86 57.66 43.46
N ASP A 85 79.88 58.44 43.00
CA ASP A 85 78.60 58.62 43.68
C ASP A 85 77.63 57.45 43.41
N PHE A 86 76.71 57.22 44.36
CA PHE A 86 75.65 56.24 44.18
C PHE A 86 74.76 56.56 42.98
N VAL A 87 74.67 55.62 42.03
CA VAL A 87 73.71 55.65 40.93
C VAL A 87 72.77 54.45 41.09
N PRO A 88 71.46 54.66 41.31
CA PRO A 88 70.49 53.58 41.42
C PRO A 88 70.57 52.63 40.21
N LEU A 89 70.45 51.32 40.45
CA LEU A 89 70.55 50.33 39.38
C LEU A 89 69.52 50.56 38.25
N THR A 90 68.33 51.07 38.58
CA THR A 90 67.28 51.41 37.62
C THR A 90 67.72 52.49 36.62
N GLU A 91 68.48 53.48 37.05
CA GLU A 91 69.00 54.58 36.23
C GLU A 91 70.27 54.18 35.47
N LYS A 92 71.11 53.35 36.10
CA LYS A 92 72.31 52.74 35.49
C LYS A 92 71.99 51.85 34.30
N TYR A 93 70.85 51.17 34.33
CA TYR A 93 70.42 50.25 33.27
C TYR A 93 69.25 50.78 32.43
N SER A 94 68.68 51.96 32.71
CA SER A 94 67.60 52.56 31.90
C SER A 94 68.06 52.99 30.51
N ALA A 95 69.32 53.43 30.38
CA ALA A 95 69.92 53.88 29.12
C ALA A 95 70.48 52.73 28.25
N VAL A 96 70.43 51.50 28.74
CA VAL A 96 70.77 50.32 27.93
C VAL A 96 69.53 49.92 27.16
N GLU A 97 69.31 50.56 26.01
CA GLU A 97 68.46 49.97 24.98
C GLU A 97 68.93 48.53 24.78
N PHE A 98 68.04 47.55 24.98
CA PHE A 98 68.29 46.13 24.76
C PHE A 98 68.50 45.87 23.26
N ASN A 99 69.64 46.31 22.73
CA ASN A 99 70.12 45.93 21.42
C ASN A 99 70.69 44.51 21.54
N VAL A 100 69.80 43.53 21.34
CA VAL A 100 70.08 42.08 21.40
C VAL A 100 71.19 41.65 20.42
N GLU A 101 71.55 42.50 19.45
CA GLU A 101 72.56 42.23 18.43
C GLU A 101 74.01 42.57 18.83
N ARG A 102 74.26 43.35 19.89
CA ARG A 102 75.63 43.53 20.38
C ARG A 102 76.02 42.31 21.21
N HIS A 103 76.70 41.36 20.57
CA HIS A 103 77.45 40.33 21.29
C HIS A 103 78.51 41.00 22.16
N VAL A 104 78.16 41.29 23.42
CA VAL A 104 79.14 41.49 24.48
C VAL A 104 79.92 40.18 24.56
N SER A 105 81.22 40.24 24.30
CA SER A 105 82.09 39.06 24.42
C SER A 105 81.90 38.45 25.81
N THR A 106 81.31 37.25 25.85
CA THR A 106 80.99 36.48 27.05
C THR A 106 82.19 35.73 27.61
N ASP A 107 83.39 36.02 27.11
CA ASP A 107 84.61 35.43 27.67
C ASP A 107 84.81 35.96 29.10
N LYS A 108 84.70 35.04 30.07
CA LYS A 108 84.85 35.32 31.50
C LYS A 108 86.16 36.06 31.79
N LYS A 109 87.22 35.77 31.03
CA LYS A 109 88.53 36.42 31.19
C LYS A 109 88.48 37.90 30.80
N PHE A 110 87.77 38.24 29.71
CA PHE A 110 87.62 39.61 29.25
C PHE A 110 86.75 40.44 30.21
N LEU A 111 85.64 39.87 30.70
CA LEU A 111 84.80 40.52 31.70
C LEU A 111 85.52 40.72 33.04
N ALA A 112 86.32 39.74 33.47
CA ALA A 112 87.15 39.85 34.66
C ALA A 112 88.22 40.95 34.53
N PHE A 113 88.89 41.05 33.38
CA PHE A 113 89.86 42.11 33.11
C PHE A 113 89.22 43.50 33.07
N ARG A 114 88.05 43.64 32.44
CA ARG A 114 87.29 44.89 32.40
C ARG A 114 86.81 45.30 33.80
N LYS A 115 86.33 44.35 34.60
CA LYS A 115 85.99 44.58 36.01
C LYS A 115 87.22 45.04 36.79
N PHE A 116 88.35 44.34 36.66
CA PHE A 116 89.61 44.68 37.32
C PHE A 116 90.11 46.09 36.98
N SER A 117 90.12 46.47 35.70
CA SER A 117 90.47 47.82 35.25
C SER A 117 89.54 48.90 35.83
N ARG A 118 88.24 48.61 35.92
CA ARG A 118 87.26 49.52 36.53
C ARG A 118 87.45 49.65 38.03
N ASP A 119 87.62 48.53 38.74
CA ASP A 119 87.85 48.49 40.20
C ASP A 119 89.15 49.22 40.56
N LEU A 120 90.21 49.09 39.74
CA LEU A 120 91.47 49.82 39.92
C LEU A 120 91.31 51.33 39.76
N THR A 121 90.49 51.76 38.78
CA THR A 121 90.21 53.19 38.54
C THR A 121 89.32 53.77 39.63
N TRP A 122 88.36 52.98 40.14
CA TRP A 122 87.55 53.35 41.30
C TRP A 122 88.42 53.55 42.55
N LEU A 123 89.31 52.60 42.86
CA LEU A 123 90.22 52.71 44.01
C LEU A 123 91.14 53.93 43.92
N GLU A 124 91.66 54.23 42.73
CA GLU A 124 92.49 55.42 42.50
C GLU A 124 91.70 56.72 42.74
N GLN A 125 90.45 56.81 42.27
CA GLN A 125 89.61 57.99 42.53
C GLN A 125 89.24 58.11 44.01
N VAL A 126 88.88 57.01 44.65
CA VAL A 126 88.55 56.97 46.09
C VAL A 126 89.76 57.35 46.93
N PHE A 127 90.95 56.78 46.67
CA PHE A 127 92.17 57.14 47.39
C PHE A 127 92.58 58.59 47.15
N ASN A 128 92.42 59.13 45.93
CA ASN A 128 92.65 60.55 45.67
C ASN A 128 91.70 61.43 46.50
N ILE A 129 90.39 61.15 46.49
CA ILE A 129 89.38 61.91 47.25
C ILE A 129 89.71 61.88 48.75
N VAL A 130 90.02 60.70 49.28
CA VAL A 130 90.34 60.53 50.71
C VAL A 130 91.66 61.20 51.09
N VAL A 131 92.70 61.10 50.26
CA VAL A 131 93.98 61.79 50.49
C VAL A 131 93.77 63.31 50.48
N THR A 132 93.04 63.85 49.50
CA THR A 132 92.75 65.30 49.45
C THR A 132 91.92 65.78 50.65
N ASN A 133 90.99 64.96 51.14
CA ASN A 133 90.15 65.31 52.28
C ASN A 133 90.91 65.24 53.61
N LEU A 134 91.84 64.29 53.74
CA LEU A 134 92.72 64.16 54.91
C LEU A 134 93.82 65.25 54.93
N GLU A 135 94.29 65.72 53.77
CA GLU A 135 95.28 66.79 53.63
C GLU A 135 94.71 68.18 53.96
N ASN A 136 93.46 68.45 53.53
CA ASN A 136 92.84 69.77 53.69
C ASN A 136 92.15 69.96 55.04
N ASP A 137 91.32 69.01 55.47
CA ASP A 137 90.40 69.23 56.60
C ASP A 137 90.44 68.13 57.68
N PHE A 138 91.28 67.10 57.54
CA PHE A 138 91.40 65.95 58.46
C PHE A 138 90.09 65.16 58.67
N TYR A 139 89.18 65.16 57.68
CA TYR A 139 87.91 64.42 57.71
C TYR A 139 87.93 63.18 56.79
N PHE A 140 87.03 62.24 57.10
CA PHE A 140 86.91 60.96 56.39
C PHE A 140 85.46 60.59 56.07
N ASP A 141 84.52 61.50 56.31
CA ASP A 141 83.07 61.26 56.15
C ASP A 141 82.71 60.92 54.68
N ASP A 142 83.47 61.44 53.71
CA ASP A 142 83.28 61.10 52.30
C ASP A 142 83.61 59.64 51.98
N LEU A 143 84.58 59.01 52.66
CA LEU A 143 84.76 57.56 52.50
C LEU A 143 83.62 56.79 53.16
N GLU A 144 83.11 57.25 54.31
CA GLU A 144 81.96 56.62 54.96
C GLU A 144 80.71 56.68 54.07
N LYS A 145 80.49 57.81 53.37
CA LYS A 145 79.44 57.94 52.35
C LYS A 145 79.68 57.00 51.17
N ILE A 146 80.87 56.99 50.57
CA ILE A 146 81.21 56.10 49.44
C ILE A 146 81.05 54.62 49.82
N LEU A 147 81.43 54.23 51.04
CA LEU A 147 81.26 52.86 51.53
C LEU A 147 79.79 52.52 51.81
N ALA A 148 79.00 53.47 52.30
CA ALA A 148 77.56 53.28 52.48
C ALA A 148 76.83 53.14 51.12
N ASP A 149 77.22 53.94 50.14
CA ASP A 149 76.72 53.93 48.77
C ASP A 149 77.09 52.63 48.02
N ASP A 150 78.32 52.13 48.20
CA ASP A 150 78.77 50.82 47.68
C ASP A 150 78.04 49.65 48.38
N ALA A 151 77.77 49.75 49.69
CA ALA A 151 76.96 48.76 50.40
C ALA A 151 75.51 48.72 49.88
N LEU A 152 74.91 49.89 49.61
CA LEU A 152 73.59 50.02 49.01
C LEU A 152 73.53 49.39 47.61
N THR A 153 74.54 49.68 46.79
CA THR A 153 74.68 49.13 45.44
C THR A 153 74.76 47.60 45.48
N ARG A 154 75.53 47.04 46.42
CA ARG A 154 75.61 45.58 46.59
C ARG A 154 74.28 44.98 47.01
N GLU A 155 73.53 45.64 47.90
CA GLU A 155 72.21 45.18 48.31
C GLU A 155 71.24 45.15 47.12
N GLU A 156 71.16 46.23 46.33
CA GLU A 156 70.37 46.28 45.09
C GLU A 156 70.79 45.21 44.07
N GLU A 157 72.10 44.96 43.92
CA GLU A 157 72.60 43.88 43.06
C GLU A 157 72.16 42.50 43.58
N THR A 158 72.19 42.26 44.89
CA THR A 158 71.75 40.98 45.47
C THR A 158 70.25 40.75 45.31
N THR A 159 69.42 41.78 45.50
CA THR A 159 67.96 41.67 45.31
C THR A 159 67.60 41.46 43.85
N LEU A 160 68.29 42.14 42.92
CA LEU A 160 68.12 41.93 41.48
C LEU A 160 68.52 40.52 41.04
N LEU A 161 69.64 39.99 41.56
CA LEU A 161 70.04 38.61 41.30
C LEU A 161 69.01 37.61 41.83
N ALA A 162 68.51 37.81 43.04
CA ALA A 162 67.45 36.97 43.61
C ALA A 162 66.16 37.01 42.76
N SER A 163 65.75 38.19 42.29
CA SER A 163 64.60 38.37 41.38
C SER A 163 64.83 37.71 40.03
N LYS A 164 66.02 37.87 39.45
CA LYS A 164 66.41 37.19 38.19
C LYS A 164 66.35 35.68 38.34
N GLU A 165 66.91 35.12 39.41
CA GLU A 165 66.86 33.68 39.66
C GLU A 165 65.43 33.18 39.86
N PHE A 166 64.58 33.94 40.57
CA PHE A 166 63.16 33.63 40.71
C PHE A 166 62.45 33.62 39.35
N ASN A 167 62.59 34.69 38.57
CA ASN A 167 62.00 34.80 37.23
C ASN A 167 62.52 33.70 36.28
N GLN A 168 63.79 33.31 36.38
CA GLN A 168 64.33 32.19 35.61
C GLN A 168 63.70 30.86 36.01
N ARG A 169 63.48 30.62 37.32
CA ARG A 169 62.78 29.44 37.81
C ARG A 169 61.33 29.40 37.32
N GLU A 170 60.60 30.51 37.43
CA GLU A 170 59.21 30.59 36.96
C GLU A 170 59.11 30.44 35.44
N LEU A 171 59.98 31.10 34.66
CA LEU A 171 60.06 30.88 33.22
C LEU A 171 60.36 29.41 32.87
N GLY A 172 61.17 28.73 33.67
CA GLY A 172 61.40 27.30 33.56
C GLY A 172 60.12 26.48 33.74
N LYS A 173 59.33 26.78 34.77
CA LYS A 173 58.03 26.14 35.02
C LYS A 173 57.03 26.41 33.89
N LEU A 174 56.87 27.67 33.47
CA LEU A 174 55.98 28.03 32.36
C LEU A 174 56.37 27.31 31.07
N ARG A 175 57.67 27.19 30.77
CA ARG A 175 58.14 26.42 29.60
C ARG A 175 57.77 24.94 29.70
N LEU A 176 57.87 24.35 30.89
CA LEU A 176 57.45 22.96 31.11
C LEU A 176 55.94 22.80 30.93
N TYR A 177 55.12 23.72 31.44
CA TYR A 177 53.67 23.70 31.25
C TYR A 177 53.27 23.84 29.78
N MET A 178 53.86 24.79 29.07
CA MET A 178 53.64 24.95 27.62
C MET A 178 54.02 23.68 26.85
N GLU A 179 55.12 23.02 27.23
CA GLU A 179 55.55 21.77 26.60
C GLU A 179 54.62 20.60 26.93
N SER A 180 54.11 20.49 28.16
CA SER A 180 53.15 19.45 28.53
C SER A 180 51.81 19.65 27.82
N GLU A 181 51.28 20.88 27.82
CA GLU A 181 50.04 21.19 27.09
C GLU A 181 50.18 20.91 25.59
N ARG A 182 51.31 21.28 24.98
CA ARG A 182 51.56 20.97 23.57
C ARG A 182 51.54 19.47 23.30
N LYS A 183 52.14 18.66 24.20
CA LYS A 183 52.13 17.19 24.08
C LYS A 183 50.72 16.63 24.21
N ASP A 184 49.94 17.12 25.16
CA ASP A 184 48.57 16.65 25.38
C ASP A 184 47.64 17.04 24.23
N MET A 185 47.76 18.26 23.70
CA MET A 185 47.07 18.65 22.47
C MET A 185 47.47 17.77 21.29
N THR A 186 48.76 17.43 21.15
CA THR A 186 49.24 16.55 20.08
C THR A 186 48.65 15.14 20.20
N ARG A 187 48.58 14.59 21.42
CA ARG A 187 47.92 13.30 21.69
C ARG A 187 46.44 13.34 21.35
N MET A 188 45.73 14.39 21.76
CA MET A 188 44.31 14.55 21.44
C MET A 188 44.07 14.61 19.93
N ILE A 189 44.94 15.30 19.18
CA ILE A 189 44.87 15.33 17.71
C ILE A 189 45.07 13.93 17.14
N GLN A 190 46.03 13.14 17.67
CA GLN A 190 46.26 11.76 17.24
C GLN A 190 45.03 10.88 17.51
N ASP A 191 44.47 10.92 18.72
CA ASP A 191 43.28 10.15 19.09
C ASP A 191 42.06 10.52 18.23
N LEU A 192 41.86 11.81 17.98
CA LEU A 192 40.79 12.29 17.10
C LEU A 192 41.01 11.85 15.65
N THR A 193 42.26 11.85 15.17
CA THR A 193 42.60 11.40 13.82
C THR A 193 42.36 9.90 13.67
N GLU A 194 42.71 9.10 14.67
CA GLU A 194 42.44 7.66 14.68
C GLU A 194 40.93 7.38 14.68
N ARG A 195 40.16 8.04 15.56
CA ARG A 195 38.69 7.92 15.58
C ARG A 195 38.07 8.34 14.26
N LEU A 196 38.55 9.42 13.65
CA LEU A 196 38.09 9.86 12.34
C LEU A 196 38.39 8.81 11.26
N GLY A 197 39.56 8.17 11.31
CA GLY A 197 39.92 7.05 10.44
C GLY A 197 38.95 5.87 10.58
N ASN A 198 38.74 5.40 11.81
CA ASN A 198 37.84 4.28 12.08
C ASN A 198 36.41 4.55 11.60
N VAL A 199 35.85 5.72 11.93
CA VAL A 199 34.49 6.10 11.48
C VAL A 199 34.42 6.22 9.96
N LYS A 200 35.48 6.70 9.31
CA LYS A 200 35.54 6.77 7.84
C LYS A 200 35.56 5.39 7.21
N ASP A 201 36.31 4.45 7.78
CA ASP A 201 36.39 3.08 7.29
C ASP A 201 35.06 2.34 7.50
N GLU A 202 34.45 2.47 8.67
CA GLU A 202 33.09 1.96 8.94
C GLU A 202 32.06 2.53 7.96
N LEU A 203 32.13 3.83 7.64
CA LEU A 203 31.25 4.45 6.65
C LEU A 203 31.46 3.84 5.26
N ASN A 204 32.71 3.67 4.83
CA ASN A 204 33.02 3.08 3.52
C ASN A 204 32.57 1.63 3.43
N ASP A 205 32.75 0.84 4.49
CA ASP A 205 32.29 -0.55 4.57
C ASP A 205 30.76 -0.61 4.48
N ASN A 206 30.05 0.26 5.20
CA ASN A 206 28.59 0.37 5.11
C ASN A 206 28.12 0.78 3.72
N ILE A 207 28.82 1.70 3.05
CA ILE A 207 28.49 2.10 1.67
C ILE A 207 28.64 0.89 0.74
N LEU A 208 29.76 0.17 0.82
CA LEU A 208 30.02 -1.01 0.00
C LEU A 208 28.98 -2.11 0.25
N GLU A 209 28.71 -2.41 1.52
CA GLU A 209 27.70 -3.39 1.91
C GLU A 209 26.32 -3.01 1.36
N ASN A 210 25.93 -1.74 1.48
CA ASN A 210 24.66 -1.26 0.96
C ASN A 210 24.60 -1.33 -0.57
N THR A 211 25.66 -0.96 -1.29
CA THR A 211 25.73 -1.13 -2.74
C THR A 211 25.54 -2.58 -3.16
N ILE A 212 26.18 -3.53 -2.46
CA ILE A 212 26.03 -4.97 -2.74
C ILE A 212 24.59 -5.43 -2.43
N LYS A 213 24.03 -5.02 -1.30
CA LYS A 213 22.64 -5.36 -0.91
C LYS A 213 21.63 -4.83 -1.92
N ILE A 214 21.79 -3.58 -2.37
CA ILE A 214 20.95 -2.98 -3.42
C ILE A 214 21.08 -3.79 -4.71
N GLY A 215 22.31 -4.10 -5.15
CA GLY A 215 22.54 -4.92 -6.34
C GLY A 215 21.80 -6.26 -6.26
N TYR A 216 21.98 -6.98 -5.15
CA TYR A 216 21.30 -8.26 -4.90
C TYR A 216 19.79 -8.13 -4.95
N VAL A 217 19.20 -7.14 -4.27
CA VAL A 217 17.75 -6.94 -4.26
C VAL A 217 17.24 -6.62 -5.66
N THR A 218 17.94 -5.77 -6.42
CA THR A 218 17.54 -5.43 -7.79
C THR A 218 17.57 -6.63 -8.73
N ASP A 219 18.59 -7.49 -8.62
CA ASP A 219 18.68 -8.68 -9.47
C ASP A 219 17.68 -9.75 -9.04
N TRP A 220 17.44 -9.89 -7.74
CA TRP A 220 16.38 -10.74 -7.21
C TRP A 220 14.98 -10.28 -7.68
N GLU A 221 14.71 -8.98 -7.65
CA GLU A 221 13.45 -8.40 -8.10
C GLU A 221 13.24 -8.61 -9.60
N LYS A 222 14.29 -8.40 -10.42
CA LYS A 222 14.25 -8.68 -11.86
C LYS A 222 13.94 -10.15 -12.13
N ALA A 223 14.66 -11.08 -11.50
CA ALA A 223 14.45 -12.52 -11.69
C ALA A 223 13.03 -12.94 -11.25
N ARG A 224 12.54 -12.40 -10.14
CA ARG A 224 11.17 -12.61 -9.66
C ARG A 224 10.14 -12.08 -10.66
N HIS A 225 10.35 -10.88 -11.20
CA HIS A 225 9.47 -10.28 -12.20
C HIS A 225 9.44 -11.12 -13.48
N GLU A 226 10.61 -11.55 -13.98
CA GLU A 226 10.72 -12.43 -15.16
C GLU A 226 10.00 -13.76 -14.94
N GLN A 227 10.20 -14.41 -13.79
CA GLN A 227 9.51 -15.65 -13.44
C GLN A 227 8.00 -15.45 -13.39
N ASN A 228 7.53 -14.40 -12.70
CA ASN A 228 6.10 -14.09 -12.62
C ASN A 228 5.51 -13.82 -14.00
N LYS A 229 6.22 -13.09 -14.86
CA LYS A 229 5.78 -12.83 -16.24
C LYS A 229 5.61 -14.13 -17.03
N ILE A 230 6.55 -15.06 -16.92
CA ILE A 230 6.46 -16.37 -17.60
C ILE A 230 5.26 -17.18 -17.08
N VAL A 231 5.04 -17.20 -15.76
CA VAL A 231 3.90 -17.92 -15.16
C VAL A 231 2.58 -17.30 -15.62
N LEU A 232 2.47 -15.97 -15.62
CA LEU A 232 1.27 -15.28 -16.09
C LEU A 232 1.00 -15.52 -17.57
N ASP A 233 2.01 -15.41 -18.44
CA ASP A 233 1.87 -15.67 -19.88
C ASP A 233 1.45 -17.13 -20.16
N ARG A 234 1.97 -18.09 -19.39
CA ARG A 234 1.55 -19.49 -19.48
C ARG A 234 0.08 -19.65 -19.09
N ASN A 235 -0.33 -19.10 -17.96
CA ASN A 235 -1.72 -19.21 -17.48
C ASN A 235 -2.68 -18.48 -18.42
N GLU A 236 -2.30 -17.32 -18.95
CA GLU A 236 -3.08 -16.57 -19.93
C GLU A 236 -3.28 -17.38 -21.21
N LYS A 237 -2.23 -18.02 -21.72
CA LYS A 237 -2.33 -18.93 -22.87
C LYS A 237 -3.21 -20.14 -22.59
N GLU A 238 -3.12 -20.73 -21.40
CA GLU A 238 -3.98 -21.84 -20.98
C GLU A 238 -5.45 -21.41 -20.96
N TYR A 239 -5.77 -20.30 -20.28
CA TYR A 239 -7.14 -19.79 -20.23
C TYR A 239 -7.66 -19.38 -21.61
N SER A 240 -6.83 -18.73 -22.43
CA SER A 240 -7.16 -18.38 -23.81
C SER A 240 -7.45 -19.62 -24.66
N GLY A 241 -6.65 -20.68 -24.51
CA GLY A 241 -6.91 -21.98 -25.13
C GLY A 241 -8.23 -22.58 -24.70
N THR A 242 -8.52 -22.64 -23.39
CA THR A 242 -9.79 -23.17 -22.90
C THR A 242 -11.00 -22.36 -23.36
N ALA A 243 -10.88 -21.03 -23.44
CA ALA A 243 -11.94 -20.16 -23.93
C ALA A 243 -12.19 -20.38 -25.43
N PHE A 244 -11.11 -20.57 -26.20
CA PHE A 244 -11.22 -20.94 -27.61
C PHE A 244 -11.91 -22.29 -27.80
N ASP A 245 -11.50 -23.33 -27.05
CA ASP A 245 -12.09 -24.66 -27.12
C ASP A 245 -13.59 -24.62 -26.73
N MET A 246 -13.94 -23.88 -25.66
CA MET A 246 -15.34 -23.68 -25.27
C MET A 246 -16.16 -22.98 -26.35
N ASN A 247 -15.62 -21.94 -27.00
CA ASN A 247 -16.31 -21.30 -28.12
C ASN A 247 -16.54 -22.25 -29.29
N VAL A 248 -15.57 -23.11 -29.61
CA VAL A 248 -15.72 -24.14 -30.64
C VAL A 248 -16.81 -25.15 -30.27
N GLU A 249 -16.91 -25.56 -29.01
CA GLU A 249 -17.98 -26.45 -28.55
C GLU A 249 -19.36 -25.75 -28.59
N ILE A 250 -19.44 -24.47 -28.21
CA ILE A 250 -20.68 -23.68 -28.32
C ILE A 250 -21.12 -23.58 -29.79
N ASP A 251 -20.20 -23.32 -30.72
CA ASP A 251 -20.53 -23.24 -32.15
C ASP A 251 -21.03 -24.58 -32.70
N LYS A 252 -20.45 -25.71 -32.25
CA LYS A 252 -20.95 -27.05 -32.58
C LYS A 252 -22.34 -27.29 -32.02
N GLU A 253 -22.58 -26.94 -30.76
CA GLU A 253 -23.88 -27.12 -30.12
C GLU A 253 -24.96 -26.28 -30.81
N ASN A 254 -24.66 -25.02 -31.14
CA ASN A 254 -25.54 -24.15 -31.90
C ASN A 254 -25.88 -24.76 -33.26
N ARG A 255 -24.89 -25.31 -33.97
CA ARG A 255 -25.14 -25.97 -35.27
C ARG A 255 -26.06 -27.19 -35.13
N VAL A 256 -25.79 -28.06 -34.14
CA VAL A 256 -26.64 -29.24 -33.90
C VAL A 256 -28.04 -28.81 -33.48
N HIS A 257 -28.17 -27.75 -32.68
CA HIS A 257 -29.44 -27.17 -32.30
C HIS A 257 -30.23 -26.69 -33.52
N ASP A 258 -29.61 -25.96 -34.43
CA ASP A 258 -30.24 -25.48 -35.66
C ASP A 258 -30.70 -26.65 -36.55
N GLU A 259 -29.87 -27.68 -36.71
CA GLU A 259 -30.22 -28.89 -37.48
C GLU A 259 -31.41 -29.63 -36.85
N MET A 260 -31.43 -29.77 -35.52
CA MET A 260 -32.54 -30.37 -34.77
C MET A 260 -33.81 -29.54 -34.88
N TRP A 261 -33.70 -28.22 -34.74
CA TRP A 261 -34.82 -27.30 -34.84
C TRP A 261 -35.44 -27.38 -36.24
N MET A 262 -34.61 -27.41 -37.29
CA MET A 262 -35.09 -27.57 -38.67
C MET A 262 -35.76 -28.90 -38.93
N PHE A 263 -35.26 -29.99 -38.35
CA PHE A 263 -35.91 -31.29 -38.43
C PHE A 263 -37.29 -31.30 -37.74
N LEU A 264 -37.37 -30.73 -36.54
CA LEU A 264 -38.62 -30.65 -35.77
C LEU A 264 -39.65 -29.76 -36.45
N GLU A 265 -39.22 -28.60 -36.96
CA GLU A 265 -40.09 -27.69 -37.71
C GLU A 265 -40.60 -28.36 -38.99
N GLY A 266 -39.72 -29.03 -39.74
CA GLY A 266 -40.11 -29.82 -40.91
C GLY A 266 -41.14 -30.90 -40.57
N SER A 267 -40.91 -31.68 -39.53
CA SER A 267 -41.84 -32.71 -39.07
C SER A 267 -43.20 -32.13 -38.63
N LEU A 268 -43.18 -30.97 -37.96
CA LEU A 268 -44.39 -30.26 -37.57
C LEU A 268 -45.20 -29.82 -38.79
N THR A 269 -44.54 -29.26 -39.80
CA THR A 269 -45.20 -28.86 -41.05
C THR A 269 -45.78 -30.07 -41.79
N GLU A 270 -45.07 -31.19 -41.87
CA GLU A 270 -45.60 -32.44 -42.46
C GLU A 270 -46.85 -32.92 -41.73
N TYR A 271 -46.85 -32.90 -40.39
CA TYR A 271 -48.04 -33.28 -39.61
C TYR A 271 -49.20 -32.29 -39.78
N GLN A 272 -48.93 -30.99 -39.91
CA GLN A 272 -49.96 -30.00 -40.19
C GLN A 272 -50.60 -30.24 -41.56
N GLU A 273 -49.79 -30.47 -42.61
CA GLU A 273 -50.31 -30.82 -43.93
C GLU A 273 -51.14 -32.10 -43.91
N ASP A 274 -50.72 -33.12 -43.18
CA ASP A 274 -51.47 -34.36 -43.06
C ASP A 274 -52.78 -34.16 -42.31
N ILE A 275 -52.81 -33.34 -41.25
CA ILE A 275 -54.05 -32.95 -40.57
C ILE A 275 -55.00 -32.25 -41.55
N GLU A 276 -54.50 -31.29 -42.33
CA GLU A 276 -55.30 -30.58 -43.34
C GLU A 276 -55.87 -31.54 -44.39
N LYS A 277 -55.05 -32.45 -44.93
CA LYS A 277 -55.51 -33.49 -45.87
C LYS A 277 -56.60 -34.37 -45.27
N TRP A 278 -56.45 -34.79 -44.01
CA TRP A 278 -57.46 -35.61 -43.32
C TRP A 278 -58.73 -34.85 -43.02
N MET A 279 -58.64 -33.56 -42.69
CA MET A 279 -59.80 -32.67 -42.52
C MET A 279 -60.56 -32.52 -43.83
N GLU A 280 -59.88 -32.18 -44.94
CA GLU A 280 -60.52 -32.06 -46.26
C GLU A 280 -61.19 -33.36 -46.70
N LYS A 281 -60.55 -34.51 -46.43
CA LYS A 281 -61.13 -35.82 -46.69
C LYS A 281 -62.39 -36.04 -45.85
N TYR A 282 -62.33 -35.74 -44.56
CA TYR A 282 -63.47 -35.90 -43.66
C TYR A 282 -64.66 -35.03 -44.08
N ASP A 283 -64.42 -33.76 -44.41
CA ASP A 283 -65.45 -32.85 -44.88
C ASP A 283 -66.11 -33.36 -46.18
N ARG A 284 -65.30 -33.84 -47.13
CA ARG A 284 -65.80 -34.43 -48.38
C ARG A 284 -66.63 -35.69 -48.14
N ASP A 285 -66.14 -36.60 -47.30
CA ASP A 285 -66.87 -37.83 -46.95
C ASP A 285 -68.18 -37.49 -46.21
N MET A 286 -68.18 -36.48 -45.36
CA MET A 286 -69.38 -35.98 -44.66
C MET A 286 -70.38 -35.36 -45.62
N GLU A 287 -69.95 -34.54 -46.58
CA GLU A 287 -70.80 -33.99 -47.63
C GLU A 287 -71.42 -35.09 -48.50
N GLU A 288 -70.63 -36.10 -48.89
CA GLU A 288 -71.11 -37.25 -49.66
C GLU A 288 -72.16 -38.04 -48.87
N LYS A 289 -71.91 -38.28 -47.57
CA LYS A 289 -72.85 -39.00 -46.70
C LYS A 289 -74.12 -38.21 -46.43
N GLU A 290 -74.03 -36.90 -46.21
CA GLU A 290 -75.21 -36.05 -46.06
C GLU A 290 -76.04 -36.03 -47.34
N LYS A 291 -75.39 -35.97 -48.52
CA LYS A 291 -76.07 -36.10 -49.81
C LYS A 291 -76.76 -37.46 -49.97
N GLU A 292 -76.08 -38.55 -49.61
CA GLU A 292 -76.68 -39.90 -49.64
C GLU A 292 -77.90 -39.99 -48.72
N ILE A 293 -77.82 -39.42 -47.51
CA ILE A 293 -78.95 -39.34 -46.56
C ILE A 293 -80.09 -38.53 -47.16
N GLN A 294 -79.82 -37.39 -47.79
CA GLN A 294 -80.84 -36.56 -48.44
C GLN A 294 -81.52 -37.30 -49.59
N ASP A 295 -80.75 -37.94 -50.46
CA ASP A 295 -81.29 -38.76 -51.56
C ASP A 295 -82.17 -39.89 -51.03
N MET A 296 -81.75 -40.56 -49.96
CA MET A 296 -82.54 -41.61 -49.31
C MET A 296 -83.82 -41.09 -48.65
N LYS A 297 -83.77 -39.90 -48.04
CA LYS A 297 -84.98 -39.22 -47.51
C LYS A 297 -85.96 -38.92 -48.62
N ILE A 298 -85.52 -38.31 -49.72
CA ILE A 298 -86.38 -38.02 -50.89
C ILE A 298 -86.98 -39.30 -51.46
N ARG A 299 -86.19 -40.37 -51.62
CA ARG A 299 -86.72 -41.67 -52.08
C ARG A 299 -87.77 -42.24 -51.13
N THR A 300 -87.54 -42.13 -49.83
CA THR A 300 -88.47 -42.63 -48.80
C THR A 300 -89.77 -41.82 -48.80
N GLU A 301 -89.67 -40.51 -48.96
CA GLU A 301 -90.83 -39.60 -49.08
C GLU A 301 -91.64 -39.90 -50.35
N ASN A 302 -90.99 -40.03 -51.51
CA ASN A 302 -91.65 -40.42 -52.76
C ASN A 302 -92.34 -41.79 -52.63
N LEU A 303 -91.68 -42.79 -52.05
CA LEU A 303 -92.29 -44.10 -51.80
C LEU A 303 -93.48 -44.02 -50.84
N ALA A 304 -93.42 -43.15 -49.83
CA ALA A 304 -94.53 -42.91 -48.91
C ALA A 304 -95.72 -42.26 -49.65
N GLU A 305 -95.48 -41.27 -50.51
CA GLU A 305 -96.50 -40.65 -51.36
C GLU A 305 -97.13 -41.66 -52.32
N GLU A 306 -96.32 -42.48 -53.00
CA GLU A 306 -96.79 -43.57 -53.86
C GLU A 306 -97.64 -44.57 -53.08
N HIS A 307 -97.22 -44.95 -51.88
CA HIS A 307 -97.98 -45.86 -51.01
C HIS A 307 -99.32 -45.24 -50.60
N ILE A 308 -99.36 -43.96 -50.22
CA ILE A 308 -100.59 -43.24 -49.89
C ILE A 308 -101.53 -43.21 -51.11
N ALA A 309 -101.02 -42.89 -52.30
CA ALA A 309 -101.79 -42.85 -53.53
C ALA A 309 -102.37 -44.23 -53.89
N LEU A 310 -101.56 -45.29 -53.78
CA LEU A 310 -101.99 -46.66 -54.05
C LEU A 310 -103.02 -47.14 -53.02
N GLN A 311 -102.85 -46.77 -51.75
CA GLN A 311 -103.80 -47.08 -50.68
C GLN A 311 -105.14 -46.37 -50.90
N ALA A 312 -105.13 -45.08 -51.29
CA ALA A 312 -106.34 -44.36 -51.65
C ALA A 312 -107.05 -44.98 -52.87
N GLU A 313 -106.29 -45.47 -53.86
CA GLU A 313 -106.84 -46.17 -55.01
C GLU A 313 -107.43 -47.54 -54.65
N TYR A 314 -106.77 -48.28 -53.76
CA TYR A 314 -107.25 -49.54 -53.20
C TYR A 314 -108.56 -49.32 -52.44
N ASP A 315 -108.63 -48.32 -51.55
CA ASP A 315 -109.82 -47.97 -50.78
C ASP A 315 -110.98 -47.56 -51.71
N ARG A 316 -110.71 -46.80 -52.77
CA ARG A 316 -111.70 -46.46 -53.80
C ARG A 316 -112.26 -47.72 -54.47
N ARG A 317 -111.39 -48.61 -54.96
CA ARG A 317 -111.82 -49.87 -55.61
C ARG A 317 -112.55 -50.80 -54.63
N GLN A 318 -112.12 -50.86 -53.38
CA GLN A 318 -112.75 -51.66 -52.35
C GLN A 318 -114.18 -51.16 -52.10
N LYS A 319 -114.36 -49.84 -52.01
CA LYS A 319 -115.69 -49.22 -51.92
C LYS A 319 -116.57 -49.53 -53.13
N GLU A 320 -116.05 -49.41 -54.35
CA GLU A 320 -116.75 -49.78 -55.59
C GLU A 320 -117.15 -51.26 -55.60
N MET A 321 -116.27 -52.17 -55.16
CA MET A 321 -116.57 -53.60 -55.05
C MET A 321 -117.66 -53.87 -54.01
N ASP A 322 -117.60 -53.19 -52.86
CA ASP A 322 -118.58 -53.38 -51.79
C ASP A 322 -119.95 -52.80 -52.18
N ASP A 323 -119.99 -51.66 -52.88
CA ASP A 323 -121.19 -51.12 -53.51
C ASP A 323 -121.76 -52.08 -54.58
N PHE A 324 -120.90 -52.69 -55.41
CA PHE A 324 -121.33 -53.70 -56.38
C PHE A 324 -121.86 -54.99 -55.72
N LYS A 325 -121.23 -55.45 -54.63
CA LYS A 325 -121.72 -56.58 -53.83
C LYS A 325 -123.07 -56.25 -53.21
N ALA A 326 -123.23 -55.05 -52.63
CA ALA A 326 -124.49 -54.57 -52.08
C ALA A 326 -125.58 -54.54 -53.15
N TYR A 327 -125.29 -53.98 -54.33
CA TYR A 327 -126.18 -54.00 -55.49
C TYR A 327 -126.55 -55.44 -55.92
N LYS A 328 -125.59 -56.37 -55.97
CA LYS A 328 -125.85 -57.79 -56.28
C LYS A 328 -126.71 -58.48 -55.23
N ILE A 329 -126.50 -58.21 -53.95
CA ILE A 329 -127.34 -58.71 -52.86
C ILE A 329 -128.76 -58.17 -53.00
N GLN A 330 -128.91 -56.88 -53.34
CA GLN A 330 -130.20 -56.24 -53.56
C GLN A 330 -130.95 -56.87 -54.75
N GLN A 331 -130.28 -57.01 -55.89
CA GLN A 331 -130.79 -57.74 -57.07
C GLN A 331 -131.22 -59.18 -56.73
N LYS A 332 -130.41 -59.89 -55.93
CA LYS A 332 -130.75 -61.25 -55.51
C LYS A 332 -131.98 -61.26 -54.59
N ARG A 333 -132.11 -60.32 -53.66
CA ARG A 333 -133.30 -60.17 -52.81
C ARG A 333 -134.55 -59.86 -53.63
N GLU A 334 -134.45 -58.98 -54.62
CA GLU A 334 -135.54 -58.66 -55.54
C GLU A 334 -135.95 -59.87 -56.39
N ALA A 335 -134.97 -60.64 -56.91
CA ALA A 335 -135.23 -61.87 -57.63
C ALA A 335 -135.89 -62.94 -56.75
N GLU A 336 -135.43 -63.11 -55.49
CA GLU A 336 -136.03 -64.03 -54.53
C GLU A 336 -137.45 -63.59 -54.11
N GLU A 337 -137.72 -62.29 -54.00
CA GLU A 337 -139.08 -61.77 -53.81
C GLU A 337 -139.98 -62.08 -55.01
N LEU A 338 -139.50 -61.83 -56.23
CA LEU A 338 -140.23 -62.14 -57.44
C LEU A 338 -140.51 -63.64 -57.54
N GLU A 339 -139.53 -64.50 -57.24
CA GLU A 339 -139.69 -65.94 -57.19
C GLU A 339 -140.71 -66.37 -56.11
N ARG A 340 -140.70 -65.75 -54.94
CA ARG A 340 -141.74 -65.99 -53.92
C ARG A 340 -143.13 -65.59 -54.42
N ARG A 341 -143.26 -64.46 -55.12
CA ARG A 341 -144.53 -64.01 -55.71
C ARG A 341 -145.01 -64.95 -56.82
N THR A 342 -144.11 -65.39 -57.71
CA THR A 342 -144.46 -66.34 -58.78
C THR A 342 -144.78 -67.73 -58.23
N ASN A 343 -144.07 -68.21 -57.20
CA ASN A 343 -144.37 -69.48 -56.55
C ASN A 343 -145.71 -69.42 -55.80
N ALA A 344 -146.02 -68.31 -55.12
CA ALA A 344 -147.33 -68.10 -54.50
C ALA A 344 -148.45 -68.10 -55.55
N ALA A 345 -148.28 -67.36 -56.66
CA ALA A 345 -149.20 -67.38 -57.79
C ALA A 345 -149.36 -68.80 -58.38
N THR A 346 -148.26 -69.54 -58.55
CA THR A 346 -148.27 -70.93 -59.05
C THR A 346 -149.00 -71.87 -58.10
N ARG A 347 -148.81 -71.75 -56.77
CA ARG A 347 -149.54 -72.53 -55.75
C ARG A 347 -151.04 -72.23 -55.77
N ILE A 348 -151.43 -70.96 -55.95
CA ILE A 348 -152.83 -70.57 -56.10
C ILE A 348 -153.41 -71.18 -57.39
N GLN A 349 -152.72 -71.05 -58.52
CA GLN A 349 -153.16 -71.63 -59.80
C GLN A 349 -153.28 -73.16 -59.75
N SER A 350 -152.35 -73.84 -59.10
CA SER A 350 -152.34 -75.31 -58.98
C SER A 350 -153.36 -75.81 -57.95
N TRP A 351 -153.61 -75.06 -56.87
CA TRP A 351 -154.73 -75.33 -55.97
C TRP A 351 -156.07 -75.23 -56.72
N TRP A 352 -156.28 -74.18 -57.52
CA TRP A 352 -157.49 -74.00 -58.31
C TRP A 352 -157.69 -75.09 -59.38
N ARG A 353 -156.63 -75.46 -60.11
CA ARG A 353 -156.63 -76.59 -61.06
C ARG A 353 -156.92 -77.94 -60.37
N GLY A 354 -156.42 -78.14 -59.15
CA GLY A 354 -156.69 -79.34 -58.35
C GLY A 354 -158.13 -79.41 -57.79
N VAL A 355 -158.73 -78.27 -57.46
CA VAL A 355 -160.16 -78.18 -57.08
C VAL A 355 -161.05 -78.51 -58.29
N MET A 356 -160.72 -78.01 -59.48
CA MET A 356 -161.41 -78.34 -60.74
C MET A 356 -161.40 -79.86 -61.02
N PHE A 357 -160.27 -80.54 -60.81
CA PHE A 357 -160.15 -81.98 -61.05
C PHE A 357 -160.90 -82.83 -60.00
N ARG A 358 -160.86 -82.45 -58.72
CA ARG A 358 -161.43 -83.25 -57.61
C ARG A 358 -162.95 -83.13 -57.44
N LYS A 359 -163.55 -82.02 -57.86
CA LYS A 359 -165.02 -81.86 -57.82
C LYS A 359 -165.75 -82.39 -59.06
N GLY A 360 -165.03 -82.97 -60.04
CA GLY A 360 -165.66 -83.62 -61.19
C GLY A 360 -166.53 -82.68 -62.02
N LEU A 361 -166.19 -81.39 -62.06
CA LEU A 361 -166.80 -80.40 -62.94
C LEU A 361 -166.08 -80.45 -64.29
N GLY A 362 -166.80 -80.88 -65.33
CA GLY A 362 -166.27 -80.94 -66.70
C GLY A 362 -165.80 -82.34 -67.16
N PRO A 363 -165.33 -82.46 -68.41
CA PRO A 363 -165.68 -83.57 -69.30
C PRO A 363 -164.96 -84.94 -69.11
N PHE A 364 -164.32 -85.23 -67.96
CA PHE A 364 -163.36 -86.34 -67.86
C PHE A 364 -163.72 -87.44 -66.85
N ARG A 365 -164.65 -88.35 -67.22
CA ARG A 365 -165.05 -89.50 -66.39
C ARG A 365 -164.89 -90.85 -67.11
N ARG A 366 -164.14 -91.81 -66.53
CA ARG A 366 -164.49 -93.24 -66.22
C ARG A 366 -163.34 -94.29 -66.33
N LYS A 367 -163.36 -95.19 -65.32
CA LYS A 367 -163.24 -96.69 -65.25
C LYS A 367 -161.93 -97.47 -65.58
N LYS A 368 -161.47 -98.22 -64.54
CA LYS A 368 -160.89 -99.60 -64.36
C LYS A 368 -160.60 -100.45 -65.64
N LYS A 369 -159.57 -101.34 -65.76
CA LYS A 369 -158.98 -102.33 -64.80
C LYS A 369 -157.73 -103.06 -65.41
N LYS A 370 -156.76 -103.42 -64.54
CA LYS A 370 -155.89 -104.64 -64.38
C LYS A 370 -155.00 -105.26 -65.50
N ARG A 371 -153.69 -105.37 -65.13
CA ARG A 371 -152.69 -106.50 -65.16
C ARG A 371 -152.54 -107.34 -66.45
N GLY A 372 -151.35 -107.62 -67.00
CA GLY A 372 -149.97 -107.35 -66.58
C GLY A 372 -148.96 -108.09 -67.49
N ASN A 373 -147.69 -108.01 -67.08
CA ASN A 373 -146.54 -108.87 -67.38
C ASN A 373 -145.47 -108.38 -68.40
N ASP A 374 -144.25 -108.37 -67.85
CA ASP A 374 -142.94 -108.70 -68.41
C ASP A 374 -142.09 -107.78 -69.32
N LYS A 375 -140.78 -107.85 -68.98
CA LYS A 375 -139.54 -107.64 -69.76
C LYS A 375 -138.90 -106.25 -69.87
N LYS A 376 -137.73 -106.17 -69.21
CA LYS A 376 -136.37 -106.01 -69.78
C LYS A 376 -136.09 -104.74 -70.60
N GLY A 377 -135.21 -103.90 -70.03
CA GLY A 377 -134.14 -103.23 -70.77
C GLY A 377 -134.20 -101.70 -70.86
N SER A 378 -133.00 -101.11 -70.80
CA SER A 378 -132.61 -99.81 -71.36
C SER A 378 -132.75 -98.53 -70.51
N ALA A 379 -131.59 -98.15 -69.95
CA ALA A 379 -130.89 -96.87 -70.19
C ALA A 379 -131.23 -95.61 -69.37
N ARG A 380 -130.10 -95.03 -68.92
CA ARG A 380 -129.72 -93.61 -68.78
C ARG A 380 -130.06 -92.81 -67.51
N GLU A 381 -128.98 -92.14 -67.09
CA GLU A 381 -128.86 -90.82 -66.48
C GLU A 381 -129.16 -90.61 -64.98
N GLY A 382 -128.07 -90.36 -64.24
CA GLY A 382 -127.76 -88.96 -63.87
C GLY A 382 -128.12 -88.54 -62.45
N SER A 383 -127.10 -88.22 -61.64
CA SER A 383 -127.13 -87.29 -60.49
C SER A 383 -125.77 -87.38 -59.79
N GLY A 384 -125.02 -86.33 -59.43
CA GLY A 384 -125.24 -84.89 -59.40
C GLY A 384 -123.87 -84.18 -59.36
N ARG A 385 -123.73 -82.97 -59.93
CA ARG A 385 -123.89 -81.65 -59.26
C ARG A 385 -122.97 -81.50 -58.05
N LYS A 386 -122.21 -80.42 -57.83
CA LYS A 386 -122.09 -79.03 -58.35
C LYS A 386 -120.79 -78.54 -57.69
N ASN A 387 -119.75 -78.09 -58.39
CA ASN A 387 -119.54 -76.81 -59.07
C ASN A 387 -119.44 -75.57 -58.15
N LYS A 388 -118.36 -74.81 -58.42
CA LYS A 388 -118.01 -73.41 -58.09
C LYS A 388 -117.56 -73.12 -56.65
N LYS A 389 -116.43 -72.44 -56.44
CA LYS A 389 -115.54 -71.70 -57.35
C LYS A 389 -114.18 -71.54 -56.69
#